data_AF-A0A7Y2FW76-F1
#
_entry.id   AF-A0A7Y2FW76-F1
#
_cell.length_a   1.000
_cell.length_b   1.000
_cell.length_c   1.000
_cell.angle_alpha   90.00
_cell.angle_beta   90.00
_cell.angle_gamma   90.00
#
_symmetry.space_group_name_H-M   'P 1'
#
loop_
_entity.id
_entity.type
_entity.pdbx_description
1 polymer ?
#
loop_
_entity_poly.entity_id
_entity_poly.type
_entity_poly.pdbx_seq_one_letter_code
_entity_poly.pdbx_strand_id
1 'polypeptide(L)'
;MDAQRVDMFLMANANNFESIDLPYIKKELSMMDDDKWTRIQTTQFKNPTTMLIVSLLAGTLGIDRFLIGDTGLGVGKLITCGGFGVWAIIDWFLIMGATRKKNIEKFNML
;
A
#
# COMPACT_ATOMS: atom_id res chain seq x y z
N MET A 1 -20.57 14.45 2.14
CA MET A 1 -19.37 15.33 2.00
C MET A 1 -19.42 16.13 0.70
N ASP A 2 -18.70 17.25 0.62
CA ASP A 2 -18.61 18.04 -0.62
C ASP A 2 -17.84 17.26 -1.71
N ALA A 3 -18.40 17.19 -2.93
CA ALA A 3 -17.81 16.46 -4.05
C ALA A 3 -16.39 16.93 -4.37
N GLN A 4 -16.09 18.22 -4.21
CA GLN A 4 -14.74 18.77 -4.46
C GLN A 4 -13.71 18.17 -3.50
N ARG A 5 -14.06 17.95 -2.23
CA ARG A 5 -13.13 17.38 -1.24
C ARG A 5 -12.79 15.93 -1.58
N VAL A 6 -13.80 15.16 -1.97
CA VAL A 6 -13.63 13.75 -2.39
C VAL A 6 -12.72 13.67 -3.61
N ASP A 7 -12.99 14.48 -4.64
CA ASP A 7 -12.20 14.48 -5.87
C ASP A 7 -10.76 14.95 -5.61
N MET A 8 -10.54 15.95 -4.73
CA MET A 8 -9.20 16.38 -4.34
C MET A 8 -8.39 15.27 -3.65
N PHE A 9 -9.02 14.49 -2.77
CA PHE A 9 -8.34 13.36 -2.12
C PHE A 9 -7.99 12.26 -3.11
N LEU A 10 -8.90 11.95 -4.04
CA LEU A 10 -8.63 10.97 -5.09
C LEU A 10 -7.49 11.44 -5.99
N MET A 11 -7.44 12.72 -6.36
CA MET A 11 -6.31 13.26 -7.14
C MET A 11 -4.98 13.13 -6.40
N ALA A 12 -4.95 13.40 -5.09
CA ALA A 12 -3.73 13.30 -4.28
C ALA A 12 -3.28 11.86 -4.03
N ASN A 13 -4.20 10.91 -3.92
CA ASN A 13 -3.92 9.54 -3.46
C ASN A 13 -4.22 8.44 -4.49
N ALA A 14 -4.68 8.75 -5.71
CA ALA A 14 -5.02 7.74 -6.73
C ALA A 14 -3.88 6.75 -7.00
N ASN A 15 -2.63 7.22 -6.98
CA ASN A 15 -1.45 6.38 -7.18
C ASN A 15 -1.21 5.36 -6.05
N ASN A 16 -1.76 5.60 -4.87
CA ASN A 16 -1.58 4.77 -3.68
C ASN A 16 -2.61 3.62 -3.60
N PHE A 17 -3.70 3.70 -4.36
CA PHE A 17 -4.80 2.72 -4.38
C PHE A 17 -4.90 2.02 -5.72
N GLU A 18 -5.54 0.85 -5.77
CA GLU A 18 -5.75 0.15 -7.04
C GLU A 18 -6.90 0.78 -7.84
N SER A 19 -6.80 0.78 -9.17
CA SER A 19 -7.78 1.42 -10.06
C SER A 19 -9.20 0.88 -9.86
N ILE A 20 -9.30 -0.39 -9.47
CA ILE A 20 -10.55 -1.10 -9.17
C ILE A 20 -11.22 -0.59 -7.88
N ASP A 21 -10.44 -0.09 -6.93
CA ASP A 21 -10.94 0.35 -5.62
C ASP A 21 -11.30 1.84 -5.60
N LEU A 22 -10.83 2.64 -6.57
CA LEU A 22 -11.13 4.07 -6.65
C LEU A 22 -12.64 4.40 -6.63
N PRO A 23 -13.51 3.69 -7.37
CA PRO A 23 -14.95 3.91 -7.30
C PRO A 23 -15.53 3.59 -5.92
N TYR A 24 -14.99 2.57 -5.24
CA TYR A 24 -15.39 2.19 -3.89
C TYR A 24 -14.99 3.28 -2.88
N ILE A 25 -13.74 3.72 -2.90
CA ILE A 25 -13.24 4.80 -2.03
C ILE A 25 -14.07 6.08 -2.24
N LYS A 26 -14.36 6.44 -3.50
CA LYS A 26 -15.19 7.61 -3.82
C LYS A 26 -16.56 7.53 -3.15
N LYS A 27 -17.20 6.36 -3.22
CA LYS A 27 -18.52 6.12 -2.61
C LYS A 27 -18.45 6.21 -1.08
N GLU A 28 -17.47 5.55 -0.47
CA GLU A 28 -17.26 5.58 0.99
C GLU A 28 -17.01 7.01 1.48
N LEU A 29 -16.08 7.74 0.84
CA LEU A 29 -15.79 9.14 1.18
C LEU A 29 -17.00 10.07 1.03
N SER A 30 -17.90 9.78 0.09
CA SER A 30 -19.12 10.57 -0.10
C SER A 30 -20.12 10.36 1.04
N MET A 31 -20.12 9.16 1.63
CA MET A 31 -21.01 8.71 2.69
C MET A 31 -20.45 8.92 4.11
N MET A 32 -19.16 9.24 4.24
CA MET A 32 -18.52 9.47 5.55
C MET A 32 -18.84 10.84 6.15
N ASP A 33 -18.86 10.88 7.49
CA ASP A 33 -18.96 12.09 8.31
C ASP A 33 -17.63 12.86 8.41
N ASP A 34 -17.71 14.14 8.77
CA ASP A 34 -16.54 15.05 8.84
C ASP A 34 -15.45 14.59 9.83
N ASP A 35 -15.81 13.87 10.89
CA ASP A 35 -14.84 13.33 11.87
C ASP A 35 -13.96 12.22 11.28
N LYS A 36 -14.53 11.33 10.46
CA LYS A 36 -13.77 10.27 9.77
C LYS A 36 -12.88 10.85 8.69
N TRP A 37 -13.35 11.90 8.04
CA TRP A 37 -12.60 12.62 7.02
C TRP A 37 -11.30 13.22 7.56
N THR A 38 -11.31 13.84 8.74
CA THR A 38 -10.09 14.34 9.38
C THR A 38 -9.07 13.22 9.60
N ARG A 39 -9.52 12.03 10.02
CA ARG A 39 -8.63 10.88 10.23
C ARG A 39 -8.01 10.41 8.92
N ILE A 40 -8.79 10.34 7.85
CA ILE A 40 -8.30 9.96 6.51
C ILE A 40 -7.27 10.95 5.98
N GLN A 41 -7.48 12.26 6.16
CA GLN A 41 -6.51 13.28 5.73
C GLN A 41 -5.18 13.19 6.48
N THR A 42 -5.19 12.81 7.75
CA THR A 42 -3.96 12.61 8.54
C THR A 42 -3.27 11.27 8.25
N THR A 43 -3.95 10.35 7.57
CA THR A 43 -3.41 9.01 7.31
C THR A 43 -2.42 9.04 6.16
N GLN A 44 -1.20 8.58 6.44
CA GLN A 44 -0.14 8.47 5.45
C GLN A 44 -0.28 7.16 4.65
N PHE A 45 -0.80 7.26 3.44
CA PHE A 45 -0.82 6.15 2.47
C PHE A 45 0.56 5.99 1.83
N LYS A 46 1.03 4.74 1.70
CA LYS A 46 2.36 4.46 1.15
C LYS A 46 2.28 4.38 -0.37
N ASN A 47 3.22 5.02 -1.06
CA ASN A 47 3.28 4.92 -2.51
C ASN A 47 3.90 3.58 -2.95
N PRO A 48 3.19 2.77 -3.78
CA PRO A 48 3.69 1.48 -4.26
C PRO A 48 5.02 1.57 -5.00
N THR A 49 5.25 2.65 -5.75
CA THR A 49 6.49 2.88 -6.49
C THR A 49 7.65 3.17 -5.54
N THR A 50 7.42 3.97 -4.49
CA THR A 50 8.43 4.18 -3.46
C THR A 50 8.77 2.87 -2.74
N MET A 51 7.77 2.05 -2.42
CA MET A 51 8.00 0.73 -1.83
C MET A 51 8.77 -0.21 -2.78
N LEU A 52 8.54 -0.14 -4.09
CA LEU A 52 9.31 -0.87 -5.08
C LEU A 52 10.78 -0.41 -5.10
N ILE A 53 11.04 0.90 -5.08
CA ILE A 53 12.41 1.44 -5.03
C ILE A 53 13.13 0.99 -3.76
N VAL A 54 12.45 1.04 -2.61
CA VAL A 54 13.01 0.51 -1.35
C VAL A 54 13.30 -0.99 -1.50
N SER A 55 12.41 -1.73 -2.17
CA SER A 55 12.60 -3.17 -2.42
C SER A 55 13.71 -3.52 -3.39
N LEU A 56 14.02 -2.63 -4.32
CA LEU A 56 15.18 -2.75 -5.19
C LEU A 56 16.50 -2.57 -4.40
N LEU A 57 16.51 -1.65 -3.43
CA LEU A 57 17.70 -1.30 -2.66
C LEU A 57 17.91 -2.20 -1.43
N ALA A 58 16.83 -2.71 -0.81
CA ALA A 58 16.83 -3.48 0.43
C ALA A 58 16.43 -4.96 0.24
N GLY A 59 16.10 -5.37 -0.99
CA GLY A 59 15.58 -6.71 -1.31
C GLY A 59 16.54 -7.88 -1.08
N THR A 60 17.85 -7.63 -0.94
CA THR A 60 18.84 -8.66 -0.60
C THR A 60 18.69 -9.18 0.83
N LEU A 61 18.12 -8.38 1.73
CA LEU A 61 17.89 -8.72 3.14
C LEU A 61 16.42 -9.03 3.46
N GLY A 62 15.51 -8.92 2.49
CA GLY A 62 14.08 -9.20 2.68
C GLY A 62 13.33 -8.19 3.57
N ILE A 63 13.94 -7.02 3.83
CA ILE A 63 13.43 -5.99 4.75
C ILE A 63 12.08 -5.41 4.29
N ASP A 64 11.84 -5.38 2.98
CA ASP A 64 10.61 -4.83 2.38
C ASP A 64 9.35 -5.59 2.77
N ARG A 65 9.46 -6.92 2.92
CA ARG A 65 8.36 -7.77 3.40
C ARG A 65 8.09 -7.59 4.88
N PHE A 66 9.11 -7.33 5.69
CA PHE A 66 8.93 -6.92 7.09
C PHE A 66 8.21 -5.57 7.18
N LEU A 67 8.48 -4.64 6.25
CA LEU A 67 7.87 -3.31 6.21
C LEU A 67 6.40 -3.32 5.76
N ILE A 68 6.01 -4.28 4.93
CA ILE A 68 4.61 -4.51 4.51
C ILE A 68 3.87 -5.46 5.47
N GLY A 69 4.56 -6.12 6.39
CA GLY A 69 3.96 -7.00 7.40
C GLY A 69 3.70 -8.43 6.92
N ASP A 70 4.32 -8.85 5.82
CA ASP A 70 4.39 -10.25 5.38
C ASP A 70 5.64 -10.91 5.94
N THR A 71 5.72 -10.98 7.27
CA THR A 71 6.86 -11.51 8.02
C THR A 71 7.14 -12.99 7.67
N GLY A 72 6.11 -13.79 7.38
CA GLY A 72 6.26 -15.22 7.06
C GLY A 72 7.07 -15.49 5.78
N LEU A 73 6.89 -14.68 4.74
CA LEU A 73 7.65 -14.79 3.48
C LEU A 73 9.06 -14.18 3.61
N GLY A 74 9.24 -13.17 4.47
CA GLY A 74 10.56 -12.66 4.83
C GLY A 74 11.42 -13.70 5.54
N VAL A 75 10.84 -14.45 6.49
CA VAL A 75 11.52 -15.54 7.20
C VAL A 75 11.87 -16.71 6.26
N GLY A 76 10.98 -17.05 5.31
CA GLY A 76 11.27 -18.07 4.28
C GLY A 76 12.47 -17.72 3.37
N LYS A 77 12.66 -16.45 3.04
CA LYS A 77 13.84 -15.97 2.27
C LYS A 77 15.14 -16.12 3.07
N LEU A 78 15.12 -15.87 4.37
CA LEU A 78 16.30 -16.03 5.25
C LEU A 78 16.70 -17.49 5.42
N ILE A 79 15.73 -18.40 5.59
CA ILE A 79 15.99 -19.84 5.75
C ILE A 79 16.53 -20.48 4.45
N THR A 80 16.20 -19.92 3.28
CA THR A 80 16.69 -20.39 1.97
C THR A 80 17.99 -19.72 1.52
N CYS A 81 18.70 -18.99 2.40
CA CYS A 81 19.88 -18.17 2.04
C CYS A 81 19.61 -17.22 0.86
N GLY A 82 18.45 -16.56 0.84
CA GLY A 82 18.09 -15.56 -0.17
C GLY A 82 17.83 -16.11 -1.57
N GLY A 83 17.75 -17.44 -1.74
CA GLY A 83 17.39 -18.13 -2.99
C GLY A 83 17.95 -17.51 -4.28
N PHE A 84 19.23 -17.14 -4.27
CA PHE A 84 19.98 -16.68 -5.45
C PHE A 84 19.32 -15.54 -6.25
N GLY A 85 18.60 -14.63 -5.59
CA GLY A 85 17.98 -13.45 -6.23
C GLY A 85 16.64 -13.71 -6.96
N VAL A 86 16.24 -14.97 -7.17
CA VAL A 86 14.93 -15.32 -7.76
C VAL A 86 13.78 -14.79 -6.88
N TRP A 87 13.96 -14.86 -5.57
CA TRP A 87 13.03 -14.32 -4.59
C TRP A 87 12.90 -12.80 -4.61
N ALA A 88 13.91 -12.07 -5.09
CA ALA A 88 13.84 -10.61 -5.25
C ALA A 88 12.98 -10.25 -6.47
N ILE A 89 13.12 -10.99 -7.57
CA ILE A 89 12.32 -10.80 -8.80
C ILE A 89 10.83 -11.00 -8.52
N ILE A 90 10.47 -12.10 -7.83
CA ILE A 90 9.09 -12.39 -7.46
C ILE A 90 8.52 -11.27 -6.55
N ASP A 91 9.33 -10.72 -5.65
CA ASP A 91 8.90 -9.66 -4.74
C ASP A 91 8.62 -8.35 -5.47
N TRP A 92 9.41 -7.99 -6.49
CA TRP A 92 9.17 -6.77 -7.26
C TRP A 92 7.78 -6.73 -7.90
N PHE A 93 7.26 -7.88 -8.33
CA PHE A 93 5.91 -7.98 -8.86
C PHE A 93 4.84 -7.99 -7.76
N LEU A 94 5.11 -8.56 -6.59
CA LEU A 94 4.14 -8.68 -5.49
C LEU A 94 4.04 -7.42 -4.61
N ILE A 95 5.13 -6.67 -4.43
CA ILE A 95 5.21 -5.56 -3.47
C ILE A 95 4.24 -4.43 -3.79
N MET A 96 4.01 -4.15 -5.08
CA MET A 96 3.08 -3.10 -5.52
C MET A 96 1.63 -3.44 -5.17
N GLY A 97 1.19 -4.67 -5.46
CA GLY A 97 -0.16 -5.14 -5.13
C GLY A 97 -0.36 -5.22 -3.61
N ALA A 98 0.64 -5.73 -2.88
CA ALA A 98 0.58 -5.81 -1.42
C ALA A 98 0.50 -4.42 -0.76
N THR A 99 1.25 -3.44 -1.28
CA THR A 99 1.19 -2.05 -0.78
C THR A 99 -0.20 -1.44 -0.98
N ARG A 100 -0.79 -1.60 -2.18
CA ARG A 100 -2.14 -1.08 -2.49
C ARG A 100 -3.20 -1.74 -1.61
N LYS A 101 -3.15 -3.06 -1.45
CA LYS A 101 -4.07 -3.81 -0.58
C LYS A 101 -3.99 -3.34 0.88
N LYS A 102 -2.78 -3.10 1.39
CA LYS A 102 -2.58 -2.60 2.76
C LYS A 102 -3.06 -1.16 2.95
N ASN A 103 -2.97 -0.33 1.91
CA ASN A 103 -3.53 1.02 1.94
C ASN A 103 -5.06 0.99 2.01
N ILE A 104 -5.72 0.08 1.29
CA ILE A 104 -7.19 -0.13 1.39
C ILE A 104 -7.58 -0.65 2.77
N GLU A 105 -6.85 -1.61 3.32
CA GLU A 105 -7.11 -2.12 4.66
C GLU A 105 -7.02 -1.01 5.71
N LYS A 106 -5.98 -0.15 5.62
CA LYS A 106 -5.87 1.05 6.46
C LYS A 106 -7.03 2.03 6.26
N PHE A 107 -7.48 2.21 5.03
CA PHE A 107 -8.64 3.07 4.74
C PHE A 107 -9.91 2.55 5.41
N ASN A 108 -10.14 1.23 5.38
CA ASN A 108 -11.32 0.61 6.01
C ASN A 108 -11.27 0.58 7.54
N MET A 109 -10.09 0.73 8.15
CA MET A 109 -9.93 0.77 9.61
C MET A 109 -10.27 2.14 10.24
N LEU A 110 -10.53 3.17 9.42
CA LEU A 110 -10.78 4.56 9.86
C LEU A 110 -12.28 4.86 10.00
#